data_AF-A0A4P8GHF7-F1
#
_entry.id   AF-A0A4P8GHF7-F1
#
_cell.length_a   1.000
_cell.length_b   1.000
_cell.length_c   1.000
_cell.angle_alpha   90.00
_cell.angle_beta   90.00
_cell.angle_gamma   90.00
#
_symmetry.space_group_name_H-M   'P 1'
#
loop_
_entity.id
_entity.type
_entity.pdbx_description
1 polymer ?
#
loop_
_entity_poly.entity_id
_entity_poly.type
_entity_poly.pdbx_seq_one_letter_code
_entity_poly.pdbx_strand_id
1 'polypeptide(L)'
;GCNRKLTLRCKEKELVGEVPGARYGHTLSVVQSNGKTACVLFGGRSYMPTGERTTESWNSVVDCPPQVFLFDLEFGCSFAHTLPELDGGQSF
;
A
#
# COMPACT_ATOMS: atom_id res chain seq x y z
N GLY A 1 -32.77 14.38 25.86
CA GLY A 1 -31.78 14.42 24.77
C GLY A 1 -31.00 13.12 24.75
N CYS A 2 -30.77 12.54 23.57
CA CYS A 2 -29.93 11.35 23.41
C CYS A 2 -28.45 11.75 23.42
N ASN A 3 -27.64 11.05 24.22
CA ASN A 3 -26.20 11.27 24.30
C ASN A 3 -25.52 10.65 23.07
N ARG A 4 -24.91 11.47 22.19
CA ARG A 4 -24.33 11.02 20.90
C ARG A 4 -22.89 10.49 21.06
N LYS A 5 -22.68 9.52 21.94
CA LYS A 5 -21.36 8.90 22.14
C LYS A 5 -21.05 7.89 21.02
N LEU A 6 -19.96 8.10 20.29
CA LEU A 6 -19.42 7.16 19.29
C LEU A 6 -18.25 6.36 19.90
N THR A 7 -18.17 5.06 19.62
CA THR A 7 -17.02 4.21 19.95
C THR A 7 -16.54 3.52 18.69
N LEU A 8 -15.25 3.63 18.38
CA LEU A 8 -14.62 3.02 17.22
C LEU A 8 -13.86 1.74 17.62
N ARG A 9 -13.66 0.85 16.66
CA ARG A 9 -12.81 -0.34 16.79
C ARG A 9 -11.90 -0.43 15.57
N CYS A 10 -10.61 -0.57 15.80
CA CYS A 10 -9.64 -0.90 14.77
C CYS A 10 -9.27 -2.39 14.88
N LYS A 11 -8.98 -3.02 13.74
CA LYS A 11 -8.38 -4.35 13.69
C LYS A 11 -7.21 -4.27 12.73
N GLU A 12 -6.03 -4.57 13.22
CA GLU A 12 -4.87 -4.81 12.36
C GLU A 12 -5.10 -6.10 11.59
N LYS A 13 -4.85 -6.06 10.28
CA LYS A 13 -5.00 -7.20 9.38
C LYS A 13 -3.61 -7.56 8.87
N GLU A 14 -3.17 -8.77 9.18
CA GLU A 14 -1.93 -9.30 8.62
C GLU A 14 -2.09 -9.53 7.11
N LEU A 15 -1.06 -9.15 6.36
CA LEU A 15 -0.97 -9.38 4.93
C LEU A 15 0.01 -10.52 4.65
N VAL A 16 -0.32 -11.37 3.69
CA VAL A 16 0.49 -12.53 3.29
C VAL A 16 0.74 -12.55 1.78
N GLY A 17 1.85 -13.15 1.34
CA GLY A 17 2.23 -13.19 -0.07
C GLY A 17 3.17 -12.05 -0.45
N GLU A 18 2.89 -11.37 -1.57
CA GLU A 18 3.73 -10.30 -2.11
C GLU A 18 3.37 -8.95 -1.45
N VAL A 19 3.77 -8.80 -0.18
CA VAL A 19 3.44 -7.61 0.61
C VAL A 19 4.29 -6.41 0.17
N PRO A 20 3.70 -5.23 -0.09
CA PRO A 20 4.50 -4.06 -0.44
C PRO A 20 5.36 -3.61 0.73
N GLY A 21 6.59 -3.17 0.42
CA GLY A 21 7.44 -2.49 1.41
C GLY A 21 6.78 -1.23 1.98
N ALA A 22 7.14 -0.89 3.22
CA ALA A 22 6.63 0.28 3.93
C ALA A 22 6.85 1.56 3.11
N ARG A 23 5.77 2.32 2.90
CA ARG A 23 5.75 3.50 2.03
C ARG A 23 4.68 4.50 2.44
N TYR A 24 4.84 5.76 2.05
CA TYR A 24 3.88 6.85 2.27
C TYR A 24 3.60 7.61 0.97
N GLY A 25 2.53 8.41 0.90
CA GLY A 25 2.13 9.10 -0.34
C GLY A 25 1.65 8.13 -1.44
N HIS A 26 1.22 6.92 -1.06
CA HIS A 26 0.58 5.96 -1.94
C HIS A 26 -0.93 6.12 -1.87
N THR A 27 -1.64 5.60 -2.88
CA THR A 27 -3.11 5.58 -2.89
C THR A 27 -3.61 4.15 -2.75
N LEU A 28 -4.65 3.98 -1.91
CA LEU A 28 -5.41 2.75 -1.77
C LEU A 28 -6.85 3.00 -2.22
N SER A 29 -7.37 2.18 -3.12
CA SER A 29 -8.76 2.25 -3.60
C SER A 29 -9.45 0.89 -3.46
N VAL A 30 -10.74 0.88 -3.13
CA VAL A 30 -11.54 -0.36 -3.08
C VAL A 30 -12.20 -0.56 -4.44
N VAL A 31 -12.10 -1.77 -4.99
CA VAL A 31 -12.73 -2.17 -6.25
C VAL A 31 -13.64 -3.37 -6.04
N GLN A 32 -14.69 -3.47 -6.86
CA GLN A 32 -15.65 -4.57 -6.85
C GLN A 32 -15.85 -5.13 -8.25
N SER A 33 -15.83 -6.46 -8.36
CA SER A 33 -16.03 -7.17 -9.62
C SER A 33 -16.68 -8.53 -9.37
N ASN A 34 -17.79 -8.82 -10.06
CA ASN A 34 -18.52 -10.10 -9.96
C ASN A 34 -18.80 -10.54 -8.51
N GLY A 35 -19.18 -9.60 -7.64
CA GLY A 35 -19.47 -9.86 -6.22
C GLY A 35 -18.24 -10.00 -5.31
N LYS A 36 -17.03 -9.91 -5.85
CA LYS A 36 -15.77 -9.92 -5.08
C LYS A 36 -15.30 -8.48 -4.83
N THR A 37 -14.75 -8.23 -3.64
CA THR A 37 -14.18 -6.93 -3.25
C THR A 37 -12.68 -7.09 -3.01
N ALA A 38 -11.88 -6.16 -3.52
CA ALA A 38 -10.44 -6.11 -3.28
C ALA A 38 -9.99 -4.66 -3.10
N CYS A 39 -8.81 -4.46 -2.51
CA CYS A 39 -8.14 -3.17 -2.52
C CYS A 39 -7.02 -3.15 -3.56
N VAL A 40 -6.90 -2.04 -4.28
CA VAL A 40 -5.80 -1.75 -5.20
C VAL A 40 -4.91 -0.71 -4.52
N LEU A 41 -3.62 -1.02 -4.36
CA LEU A 41 -2.60 -0.08 -3.90
C LEU A 41 -1.63 0.25 -5.04
N PHE A 42 -1.34 1.53 -5.22
CA PHE A 42 -0.36 1.99 -6.19
C PHE A 42 0.45 3.20 -5.68
N GLY A 43 1.72 3.25 -6.08
CA GLY A 43 2.62 4.36 -5.85
C GLY A 43 3.20 4.43 -4.44
N GLY A 44 3.62 5.64 -4.08
CA GLY A 44 4.24 6.01 -2.82
C GLY A 44 5.76 6.08 -2.88
N ARG A 45 6.32 6.63 -1.80
CA ARG A 45 7.74 6.74 -1.53
C ARG A 45 8.15 5.89 -0.36
N SER A 46 9.35 5.36 -0.43
CA SER A 46 10.02 4.69 0.68
C SER A 46 11.37 5.35 0.92
N TYR A 47 11.97 5.06 2.08
CA TYR A 47 13.40 5.34 2.26
C TYR A 47 14.24 4.57 1.26
N MET A 48 15.48 5.02 1.07
CA MET A 48 16.49 4.27 0.32
C MET A 48 16.57 2.81 0.81
N PRO A 49 16.73 1.83 -0.10
CA PRO A 49 16.93 0.44 0.26
C PRO A 49 18.08 0.27 1.27
N THR A 50 17.98 -0.71 2.17
CA THR A 50 18.95 -0.90 3.27
C THR A 50 20.39 -1.06 2.77
N GLY A 51 20.62 -1.60 1.57
CA GLY A 51 21.96 -1.72 0.97
C GLY A 51 22.57 -0.41 0.45
N GLU A 52 21.77 0.64 0.28
CA GLU A 52 22.18 1.93 -0.29
C GLU A 52 22.01 3.09 0.71
N ARG A 53 21.33 2.85 1.84
CA ARG A 53 21.05 3.86 2.87
C ARG A 53 22.24 4.03 3.80
N THR A 54 22.76 5.25 3.87
CA THR A 54 23.83 5.65 4.79
C THR A 54 23.29 6.60 5.85
N THR A 55 24.13 6.98 6.83
CA THR A 55 23.77 8.02 7.80
C THR A 55 23.58 9.39 7.16
N GLU A 56 24.28 9.67 6.06
CA GLU A 56 24.17 10.93 5.31
C GLU A 56 22.91 10.95 4.44
N SER A 57 22.51 9.81 3.86
CA SER A 57 21.27 9.65 3.10
C SER A 57 20.11 9.12 3.95
N TRP A 58 20.20 9.22 5.29
CA TRP A 58 19.25 8.55 6.17
C TRP A 58 17.80 8.95 5.92
N ASN A 59 17.55 10.23 5.66
CA ASN A 59 16.20 10.73 5.39
C ASN A 59 15.87 10.82 3.89
N SER A 60 16.76 10.36 3.01
CA SER A 60 16.52 10.35 1.57
C SER A 60 15.46 9.31 1.21
N VAL A 61 14.58 9.70 0.29
CA VAL A 61 13.44 8.89 -0.17
C VAL A 61 13.48 8.74 -1.68
N VAL A 62 12.90 7.65 -2.16
CA VAL A 62 12.75 7.33 -3.57
C VAL A 62 11.33 6.90 -3.85
N ASP A 63 10.86 7.14 -5.09
CA ASP A 63 9.60 6.58 -5.54
C ASP A 63 9.72 5.05 -5.60
N CYS A 64 8.70 4.35 -5.10
CA CYS A 64 8.66 2.90 -5.15
C CYS A 64 8.51 2.40 -6.59
N PRO A 65 8.93 1.16 -6.91
CA PRO A 65 8.68 0.56 -8.22
C PRO A 65 7.19 0.63 -8.61
N PRO A 66 6.86 0.83 -9.90
CA PRO A 66 5.49 1.04 -10.39
C PRO A 66 4.67 -0.26 -10.46
N GLN A 67 4.67 -1.03 -9.37
CA GLN A 67 3.84 -2.22 -9.21
C GLN A 67 2.47 -1.85 -8.64
N VAL A 68 1.44 -2.53 -9.13
CA VAL A 68 0.08 -2.46 -8.61
C VAL A 68 -0.14 -3.65 -7.68
N PHE A 69 -0.54 -3.38 -6.45
CA PHE A 69 -0.82 -4.43 -5.45
C PHE A 69 -2.33 -4.65 -5.33
N LEU A 70 -2.75 -5.92 -5.34
CA LEU A 70 -4.11 -6.34 -5.04
C LEU A 70 -4.15 -7.00 -3.67
N PHE A 71 -4.98 -6.45 -2.78
CA PHE A 71 -5.26 -7.05 -1.47
C PHE A 71 -6.65 -7.65 -1.45
N ASP A 72 -6.72 -8.92 -1.08
CA ASP A 72 -7.95 -9.52 -0.62
C ASP A 72 -8.18 -9.18 0.86
N LEU A 73 -9.32 -8.55 1.17
CA LEU A 73 -9.68 -8.15 2.52
C LEU A 73 -10.14 -9.32 3.39
N GLU A 74 -10.62 -10.41 2.78
CA GLU A 74 -11.14 -11.57 3.51
C GLU A 74 -10.00 -12.35 4.16
N PHE A 75 -8.98 -12.72 3.37
CA PHE A 75 -7.85 -13.54 3.82
C PHE A 75 -6.56 -12.76 4.04
N GLY A 76 -6.45 -11.52 3.55
CA GLY A 76 -5.23 -10.71 3.66
C GLY A 76 -4.17 -11.06 2.60
N CYS A 77 -4.54 -11.79 1.54
CA CYS A 77 -3.60 -12.13 0.47
C CYS A 77 -3.24 -10.89 -0.35
N SER A 78 -1.94 -10.72 -0.61
CA SER A 78 -1.35 -9.65 -1.41
C SER A 78 -0.69 -10.22 -2.66
N PHE A 79 -0.98 -9.62 -3.82
CA PHE A 79 -0.40 -9.96 -5.11
C PHE A 79 0.15 -8.72 -5.79
N ALA A 80 1.35 -8.80 -6.37
CA ALA A 80 1.99 -7.72 -7.08
C ALA A 80 1.88 -7.93 -8.60
N HIS A 81 1.51 -6.88 -9.33
CA HIS A 81 1.42 -6.89 -10.77
C HIS A 81 2.27 -5.76 -11.37
N THR A 82 3.09 -6.10 -12.36
CA THR A 82 3.80 -5.14 -13.19
C THR A 82 2.99 -4.90 -14.46
N LEU A 83 2.71 -3.64 -14.77
CA LEU A 83 2.00 -3.23 -15.98
C LEU A 83 2.97 -2.52 -16.92
N PRO A 84 3.10 -2.94 -18.19
CA PRO A 84 4.07 -2.35 -19.13
C PRO A 84 3.76 -0.89 -19.48
N GLU A 85 2.55 -0.40 -19.20
CA GLU A 85 2.15 0.99 -19.42
C GLU A 85 2.63 1.94 -18.30
N LEU A 86 3.20 1.40 -17.21
CA LEU A 86 3.67 2.16 -16.05
C LEU A 86 5.20 2.12 -15.97
N ASP A 87 5.85 3.13 -16.55
CA ASP A 87 7.31 3.16 -16.69
C ASP A 87 8.06 3.74 -15.46
N GLY A 88 7.37 4.40 -14.53
CA GLY A 88 8.00 5.08 -13.40
C GLY A 88 7.15 5.12 -12.14
N GLY A 89 7.82 5.11 -10.98
CA GLY A 89 7.18 5.28 -9.68
C GLY A 89 6.49 6.65 -9.57
N GLN A 90 5.37 6.70 -8.85
CA GLN A 90 4.59 7.91 -8.65
C GLN A 90 4.17 8.02 -7.18
N SER A 91 4.01 9.25 -6.70
CA SER A 91 3.50 9.54 -5.35
C SER A 91 2.55 10.73 -5.39
N PHE A 92 1.56 10.74 -4.50
CA PHE A 92 0.51 11.75 -4.41
C PHE A 92 0.64 12.57 -3.13
#